data_AF-R0F0P5-F1
#
_entry.id   AF-R0F0P5-F1
#
_cell.length_a   1.000
_cell.length_b   1.000
_cell.length_c   1.000
_cell.angle_alpha   90.00
_cell.angle_beta   90.00
_cell.angle_gamma   90.00
#
_symmetry.space_group_name_H-M   'P 1'
#
loop_
_entity.id
_entity.type
_entity.pdbx_description
1 polymer ?
#
loop_
_entity_poly.entity_id
_entity_poly.type
_entity_poly.pdbx_seq_one_letter_code
_entity_poly.pdbx_strand_id
1 'polypeptide(L)'
;MESLFSAMIVLLLVSFSCLTYSEARSSNNGHITVKWDLMSWTPDGYVAVVTAYNYQKQRSVPGWTMSWRWTRKEVIWSMIGAQTTEQGDCSQYKGNIPHSCIRKPTVVDLLPGTPYNQQIANCCKSGVLKPGLESSFQLAVGAAGTSKKTARMPVNFMFSAPKQQYICGPTKNVRSTKFITADGRRITSAMATWNITCVFHKAI
;
A
#
# COMPACT_ATOMS: atom_id res chain seq x y z
N MET A 1 25.21 29.75 53.33
CA MET A 1 24.00 28.95 53.05
C MET A 1 23.45 29.28 51.66
N GLU A 2 23.35 30.56 51.31
CA GLU A 2 22.97 31.08 49.97
C GLU A 2 23.72 30.47 48.76
N SER A 3 25.05 30.31 48.84
CA SER A 3 25.86 29.84 47.70
C SER A 3 25.65 28.36 47.35
N LEU A 4 25.31 27.54 48.35
CA LEU A 4 25.03 26.11 48.17
C LEU A 4 23.68 25.88 47.47
N PHE A 5 22.70 26.76 47.71
CA PHE A 5 21.41 26.72 47.02
C PHE A 5 21.54 27.10 45.53
N SER A 6 22.37 28.09 45.21
CA SER A 6 22.59 28.51 43.81
C SER A 6 23.28 27.42 42.97
N ALA A 7 24.29 26.76 43.54
CA ALA A 7 24.99 25.65 42.87
C ALA A 7 24.08 24.44 42.59
N MET A 8 23.16 24.13 43.51
CA MET A 8 22.16 23.06 43.35
C MET A 8 21.15 23.37 42.24
N ILE A 9 20.72 24.63 42.09
CA ILE A 9 19.78 25.04 41.04
C ILE A 9 20.42 24.93 39.65
N VAL A 10 21.69 25.32 39.51
CA VAL A 10 22.41 25.18 38.23
C VAL A 10 22.61 23.71 37.85
N LEU A 11 22.96 22.84 38.81
CA LEU A 11 23.07 21.39 38.56
C LEU A 11 21.73 20.75 38.14
N LEU A 12 20.61 21.20 38.71
CA LEU A 12 19.26 20.76 38.35
C LEU A 12 18.86 21.19 36.93
N LEU A 13 19.24 22.39 36.50
CA LEU A 13 18.96 22.89 35.15
C LEU A 13 19.84 22.20 34.08
N VAL A 14 21.10 21.91 34.39
CA VAL A 14 22.02 21.21 33.48
C VAL A 14 21.64 19.72 33.35
N SER A 15 21.16 19.08 34.43
CA SER A 15 20.63 17.71 34.36
C SER A 15 19.29 17.61 33.62
N PHE A 16 18.41 18.61 33.71
CA PHE A 16 17.20 18.69 32.89
C PHE A 16 17.51 18.87 31.38
N SER A 17 18.59 19.59 31.06
CA SER A 17 19.04 19.78 29.68
C SER A 17 19.59 18.48 29.07
N CYS A 18 20.28 17.64 29.86
CA CYS A 18 20.77 16.34 29.42
C CYS A 18 19.69 15.26 29.30
N LEU A 19 18.60 15.36 30.06
CA LEU A 19 17.50 14.37 30.00
C LEU A 19 16.52 14.61 28.84
N THR A 20 16.59 15.75 28.16
CA THR A 20 15.77 16.01 26.96
C THR A 20 16.44 15.60 25.66
N TYR A 21 17.74 15.25 25.68
CA TYR A 21 18.34 14.41 24.64
C TYR A 21 18.04 12.93 24.93
N SER A 22 16.78 12.64 25.30
CA SER A 22 16.23 11.34 24.96
C SER A 22 16.31 11.27 23.44
N GLU A 23 17.11 10.35 22.95
CA GLU A 23 17.04 9.91 21.56
C GLU A 23 15.56 9.89 21.17
N ALA A 24 15.19 10.67 20.16
CA ALA A 24 13.98 10.40 19.41
C ALA A 24 14.21 9.08 18.63
N ARG A 25 14.46 7.99 19.36
CA ARG A 25 14.21 6.62 18.94
C ARG A 25 12.74 6.64 18.58
N SER A 26 12.50 6.68 17.28
CA SER A 26 11.20 6.68 16.64
C SER A 26 10.35 5.54 17.20
N SER A 27 9.61 5.80 18.27
CA SER A 27 8.44 5.01 18.67
C SER A 27 7.30 5.36 17.71
N ASN A 28 7.55 5.18 16.42
CA ASN A 28 6.57 5.31 15.35
C ASN A 28 6.27 3.90 14.85
N ASN A 29 5.43 3.16 15.60
CA ASN A 29 4.82 1.89 15.14
C ASN A 29 3.89 2.07 13.92
N GLY A 30 3.91 3.24 13.29
CA GLY A 30 3.15 3.56 12.10
C GLY A 30 3.76 2.88 10.89
N HIS A 31 2.90 2.24 10.10
CA HIS A 31 3.28 1.54 8.88
C HIS A 31 2.20 1.76 7.82
N ILE A 32 2.54 1.46 6.58
CA ILE A 32 1.56 1.31 5.52
C ILE A 32 1.23 -0.19 5.44
N THR A 33 -0.05 -0.54 5.43
CA THR A 33 -0.47 -1.90 5.11
C THR A 33 -1.07 -1.90 3.73
N VAL A 34 -0.51 -2.69 2.82
CA VAL A 34 -1.14 -2.99 1.53
C VAL A 34 -1.88 -4.30 1.66
N LYS A 35 -3.19 -4.26 1.45
CA LYS A 35 -4.07 -5.41 1.45
C LYS A 35 -4.48 -5.72 0.03
N TRP A 36 -4.39 -6.99 -0.34
CA TRP A 36 -4.73 -7.51 -1.65
C TRP A 36 -5.86 -8.52 -1.51
N ASP A 37 -7.08 -8.09 -1.83
CA ASP A 37 -8.29 -8.89 -1.70
C ASP A 37 -8.68 -9.47 -3.06
N LEU A 38 -8.67 -10.81 -3.19
CA LEU A 38 -9.18 -11.52 -4.36
C LEU A 38 -10.72 -11.53 -4.30
N MET A 39 -11.37 -10.85 -5.22
CA MET A 39 -12.82 -10.65 -5.21
C MET A 39 -13.56 -11.75 -5.98
N SER A 40 -13.04 -12.12 -7.14
CA SER A 40 -13.64 -13.14 -8.00
C SER A 40 -12.59 -13.83 -8.87
N TRP A 41 -12.87 -15.05 -9.31
CA TRP A 41 -12.09 -15.74 -10.34
C TRP A 41 -12.52 -15.27 -11.73
N THR A 42 -11.58 -15.26 -12.67
CA THR A 42 -11.82 -15.11 -14.11
C THR A 42 -11.40 -16.40 -14.83
N PRO A 43 -11.69 -16.58 -16.13
CA PRO A 43 -11.27 -17.78 -16.85
C PRO A 43 -9.77 -18.06 -16.84
N ASP A 44 -8.93 -17.03 -16.74
CA ASP A 44 -7.47 -17.12 -16.79
C ASP A 44 -6.77 -16.46 -15.58
N GLY A 45 -7.51 -16.11 -14.52
CA GLY A 45 -6.96 -15.45 -13.35
C GLY A 45 -8.01 -15.01 -12.34
N TYR A 46 -7.95 -13.74 -11.92
CA TYR A 46 -8.84 -13.20 -10.88
C TYR A 46 -8.98 -11.67 -10.95
N VAL A 47 -10.04 -11.14 -10.35
CA VAL A 47 -10.17 -9.72 -10.03
C VAL A 47 -9.73 -9.50 -8.59
N ALA A 48 -8.90 -8.48 -8.36
CA ALA A 48 -8.48 -8.10 -7.02
C ALA A 48 -8.70 -6.59 -6.76
N VAL A 49 -9.00 -6.28 -5.50
CA VAL A 49 -8.95 -4.91 -4.97
C VAL A 49 -7.70 -4.80 -4.09
N VAL A 50 -6.90 -3.79 -4.36
CA VAL A 50 -5.68 -3.48 -3.61
C VAL A 50 -5.90 -2.20 -2.86
N THR A 51 -5.76 -2.26 -1.54
CA THR A 51 -5.99 -1.12 -0.65
C THR A 51 -4.77 -0.87 0.23
N ALA A 52 -4.22 0.33 0.17
CA ALA A 52 -3.22 0.80 1.11
C ALA A 52 -3.85 1.59 2.25
N TYR A 53 -3.52 1.18 3.47
CA TYR A 53 -3.91 1.83 4.71
C TYR A 53 -2.71 2.55 5.30
N ASN A 54 -2.88 3.81 5.65
CA ASN A 54 -1.85 4.57 6.35
C ASN A 54 -2.10 4.56 7.86
N TYR A 55 -1.41 3.67 8.57
CA TYR A 55 -1.43 3.60 10.03
C TYR A 55 -0.37 4.47 10.70
N GLN A 56 0.27 5.38 9.95
CA GLN A 56 1.16 6.38 10.52
C GLN A 56 0.34 7.52 11.15
N LYS A 57 0.70 7.97 12.36
CA LYS A 57 -0.10 8.95 13.11
C LYS A 57 -0.05 10.37 12.51
N GLN A 58 1.09 10.78 11.98
CA GLN A 58 1.35 12.18 11.61
C GLN A 58 1.89 12.36 10.18
N ARG A 59 2.23 11.26 9.49
CA ARG A 59 2.87 11.32 8.18
C ARG A 59 1.86 11.08 7.06
N SER A 60 1.60 12.12 6.27
CA SER A 60 0.95 11.94 4.97
C SER A 60 1.96 11.43 3.94
N VAL A 61 1.50 10.51 3.11
CA VAL A 61 2.25 10.01 1.96
C VAL A 61 1.79 10.80 0.73
N PRO A 62 2.63 11.67 0.15
CA PRO A 62 2.31 12.34 -1.11
C PRO A 62 2.60 11.40 -2.28
N GLY A 63 1.79 11.40 -3.34
CA GLY A 63 2.12 10.73 -4.60
C GLY A 63 2.65 9.30 -4.45
N TRP A 64 1.97 8.46 -3.67
CA TRP A 64 2.42 7.09 -3.47
C TRP A 64 2.60 6.36 -4.79
N THR A 65 3.63 5.52 -4.83
CA THR A 65 3.94 4.62 -5.93
C THR A 65 4.16 3.23 -5.37
N MET A 66 3.48 2.23 -5.95
CA MET A 66 3.60 0.83 -5.58
C MET A 66 4.20 0.04 -6.72
N SER A 67 5.10 -0.89 -6.41
CA SER A 67 5.47 -1.95 -7.35
C SER A 67 5.50 -3.29 -6.64
N TRP A 68 5.33 -4.36 -7.40
CA TRP A 68 5.48 -5.74 -6.92
C TRP A 68 6.01 -6.58 -8.07
N ARG A 69 6.34 -7.85 -7.81
CA ARG A 69 6.78 -8.79 -8.83
C ARG A 69 5.81 -9.96 -8.91
N TRP A 70 5.42 -10.28 -10.13
CA TRP A 70 4.66 -11.48 -10.46
C TRP A 70 5.53 -12.74 -10.28
N THR A 71 4.93 -13.78 -9.71
CA THR A 71 5.68 -15.02 -9.42
C THR A 71 5.92 -15.86 -10.66
N ARG A 72 5.00 -15.80 -11.63
CA ARG A 72 5.00 -16.54 -12.88
C ARG A 72 4.96 -15.54 -14.04
N LYS A 73 3.96 -15.70 -14.93
CA LYS A 73 3.75 -14.92 -16.16
C LYS A 73 2.45 -14.11 -16.08
N GLU A 74 2.01 -13.77 -14.87
CA GLU A 74 0.81 -12.99 -14.66
C GLU A 74 0.91 -11.64 -15.38
N VAL A 75 -0.22 -11.14 -15.87
CA VAL A 75 -0.36 -9.84 -16.53
C VAL A 75 -1.52 -9.07 -15.93
N ILE A 76 -1.59 -7.78 -16.21
CA ILE A 76 -2.71 -6.93 -15.81
C ILE A 76 -3.59 -6.72 -17.04
N TRP A 77 -4.79 -7.29 -17.03
CA TRP A 77 -5.76 -7.09 -18.11
C TRP A 77 -6.34 -5.68 -18.11
N SER A 78 -6.73 -5.18 -16.93
CA SER A 78 -7.31 -3.85 -16.78
C SER A 78 -7.15 -3.34 -15.35
N MET A 79 -7.26 -2.02 -15.18
CA MET A 79 -7.23 -1.34 -13.89
C MET A 79 -8.27 -0.22 -13.82
N ILE A 80 -8.78 0.06 -12.62
CA ILE A 80 -9.54 1.27 -12.28
C ILE A 80 -9.06 1.84 -10.95
N GLY A 81 -9.12 3.15 -10.80
CA GLY A 81 -8.62 3.88 -9.63
C GLY A 81 -7.12 4.15 -9.61
N ALA A 82 -6.33 3.34 -10.32
CA ALA A 82 -4.89 3.51 -10.49
C ALA A 82 -4.48 3.04 -11.90
N GLN A 83 -3.24 3.35 -12.30
CA GLN A 83 -2.69 2.95 -13.59
C GLN A 83 -1.22 2.58 -13.46
N THR A 84 -0.78 1.60 -14.26
CA THR A 84 0.65 1.32 -14.43
C THR A 84 1.36 2.45 -15.18
N THR A 85 2.60 2.74 -14.80
CA THR A 85 3.42 3.76 -15.47
C THR A 85 3.89 3.32 -16.85
N GLU A 86 3.96 2.01 -17.09
CA GLU A 86 4.42 1.40 -18.33
C GLU A 86 3.61 0.14 -18.66
N GLN A 87 3.42 -0.12 -19.95
CA GLN A 87 2.75 -1.33 -20.45
C GLN A 87 3.71 -2.51 -20.63
N GLY A 88 4.94 -2.25 -21.10
CA GLY A 88 5.92 -3.29 -21.44
C GLY A 88 5.63 -4.02 -22.74
N ASP A 89 6.37 -5.10 -23.02
CA ASP A 89 6.17 -5.92 -24.20
C ASP A 89 5.01 -6.91 -24.02
N CYS A 90 3.89 -6.60 -24.68
CA CYS A 90 2.69 -7.43 -24.73
C CYS A 90 2.51 -8.17 -26.07
N SER A 91 3.54 -8.26 -26.91
CA SER A 91 3.45 -8.80 -28.29
C SER A 91 2.92 -10.23 -28.39
N GLN A 92 3.05 -11.04 -27.33
CA GLN A 92 2.50 -12.40 -27.28
C GLN A 92 0.96 -12.46 -27.31
N TYR A 93 0.27 -11.36 -26.96
CA TYR A 93 -1.19 -11.29 -26.93
C TYR A 93 -1.74 -10.73 -28.23
N LYS A 94 -2.64 -11.49 -28.88
CA LYS A 94 -3.31 -11.09 -30.12
C LYS A 94 -4.75 -10.65 -29.81
N GLY A 95 -5.16 -9.50 -30.34
CA GLY A 95 -6.50 -8.94 -30.12
C GLY A 95 -6.57 -8.11 -28.83
N ASN A 96 -6.97 -8.73 -27.72
CA ASN A 96 -7.01 -8.05 -26.43
C ASN A 96 -5.58 -7.93 -25.88
N ILE A 97 -5.07 -6.70 -25.83
CA ILE A 97 -3.74 -6.39 -25.29
C ILE A 97 -3.90 -6.07 -23.79
N PRO A 98 -3.16 -6.73 -22.89
CA PRO A 98 -3.18 -6.39 -21.47
C PRO A 98 -2.79 -4.93 -21.21
N HIS A 99 -3.37 -4.34 -20.17
CA HIS A 99 -2.96 -3.05 -19.63
C HIS A 99 -1.47 -3.00 -19.26
N SER A 100 -0.90 -4.11 -18.76
CA SER A 100 0.55 -4.24 -18.56
C SER A 100 1.01 -5.70 -18.56
N CYS A 101 2.11 -5.96 -19.27
CA CYS A 101 2.82 -7.24 -19.32
C CYS A 101 4.15 -7.22 -18.56
N ILE A 102 4.46 -6.11 -17.89
CA ILE A 102 5.69 -5.98 -17.12
C ILE A 102 5.64 -6.92 -15.93
N ARG A 103 6.68 -7.74 -15.75
CA ARG A 103 6.79 -8.70 -14.65
C ARG A 103 6.86 -8.03 -13.27
N LYS A 104 7.42 -6.82 -13.22
CA LYS A 104 7.48 -5.96 -12.03
C LYS A 104 6.79 -4.62 -12.29
N PRO A 105 5.44 -4.58 -12.36
CA PRO A 105 4.74 -3.35 -12.71
C PRO A 105 4.90 -2.30 -11.60
N THR A 106 4.92 -1.04 -12.02
CA THR A 106 4.85 0.12 -11.12
C THR A 106 3.51 0.82 -11.35
N VAL A 107 2.78 1.10 -10.27
CA VAL A 107 1.43 1.63 -10.26
C VAL A 107 1.39 2.92 -9.46
N VAL A 108 0.66 3.89 -10.01
CA VAL A 108 0.36 5.18 -9.42
C VAL A 108 -1.15 5.39 -9.40
N ASP A 109 -1.62 6.09 -8.38
CA ASP A 109 -3.02 6.51 -8.26
C ASP A 109 -3.41 7.47 -9.40
N LEU A 110 -4.69 7.47 -9.78
CA LEU A 110 -5.19 8.43 -10.76
C LEU A 110 -5.32 9.85 -10.17
N LEU A 111 -5.49 10.85 -11.03
CA LEU A 111 -5.64 12.25 -10.64
C LEU A 111 -7.07 12.57 -10.16
N PRO A 112 -7.27 13.57 -9.29
CA PRO A 112 -8.58 14.15 -9.03
C PRO A 112 -9.28 14.56 -10.34
N GLY A 113 -10.59 14.35 -10.39
CA GLY A 113 -11.38 14.61 -11.61
C GLY A 113 -11.43 13.46 -12.61
N THR A 114 -10.82 12.31 -12.29
CA THR A 114 -10.98 11.05 -13.05
C THR A 114 -12.46 10.77 -13.32
N PRO A 115 -12.87 10.33 -14.53
CA PRO A 115 -14.26 9.98 -14.83
C PRO A 115 -14.83 8.89 -13.90
N TYR A 116 -16.12 8.98 -13.54
CA TYR A 116 -16.76 8.09 -12.56
C TYR A 116 -16.62 6.59 -12.89
N ASN A 117 -16.67 6.23 -14.17
CA ASN A 117 -16.51 4.85 -14.64
C ASN A 117 -15.06 4.29 -14.49
N GLN A 118 -14.10 5.14 -14.15
CA GLN A 118 -12.70 4.77 -13.87
C GLN A 118 -12.36 4.90 -12.39
N GLN A 119 -13.32 5.24 -11.53
CA GLN A 119 -13.13 5.39 -10.10
C GLN A 119 -13.51 4.13 -9.32
N ILE A 120 -12.89 3.98 -8.17
CA ILE A 120 -13.31 3.10 -7.08
C ILE A 120 -13.25 3.90 -5.77
N ALA A 121 -13.91 3.40 -4.71
CA ALA A 121 -13.88 4.03 -3.41
C ALA A 121 -12.43 4.35 -2.97
N ASN A 122 -12.22 5.57 -2.48
CA ASN A 122 -10.94 6.05 -1.94
C ASN A 122 -9.76 6.12 -2.94
N CYS A 123 -9.95 5.95 -4.24
CA CYS A 123 -8.91 6.21 -5.24
C CYS A 123 -8.75 7.70 -5.55
N CYS A 124 -7.87 7.97 -6.52
CA CYS A 124 -7.94 9.09 -7.43
C CYS A 124 -7.64 10.44 -6.76
N LYS A 125 -6.67 10.44 -5.86
CA LYS A 125 -6.19 11.59 -5.07
C LYS A 125 -4.75 11.93 -5.42
N SER A 126 -4.28 11.60 -6.63
CA SER A 126 -2.88 11.76 -7.06
C SER A 126 -1.89 11.12 -6.08
N GLY A 127 -2.29 10.00 -5.46
CA GLY A 127 -1.44 9.25 -4.54
C GLY A 127 -1.29 9.91 -3.17
N VAL A 128 -2.13 10.89 -2.83
CA VAL A 128 -2.15 11.48 -1.49
C VAL A 128 -2.87 10.54 -0.53
N LEU A 129 -2.12 9.99 0.43
CA LEU A 129 -2.62 9.09 1.46
C LEU A 129 -2.32 9.64 2.86
N LYS A 130 -3.34 10.26 3.47
CA LYS A 130 -3.25 10.89 4.81
C LYS A 130 -3.30 9.85 5.94
N PRO A 131 -2.79 10.19 7.15
CA PRO A 131 -2.95 9.39 8.35
C PRO A 131 -4.38 8.89 8.58
N GLY A 132 -4.54 7.61 8.88
CA GLY A 132 -5.84 6.98 9.19
C GLY A 132 -6.75 6.78 7.98
N LEU A 133 -6.33 7.17 6.78
CA LEU A 133 -7.09 6.97 5.54
C LEU A 133 -6.56 5.79 4.74
N GLU A 134 -7.34 5.45 3.71
CA GLU A 134 -7.03 4.41 2.74
C GLU A 134 -7.02 4.97 1.31
N SER A 135 -6.30 4.27 0.43
CA SER A 135 -6.29 4.49 -1.02
C SER A 135 -6.43 3.15 -1.71
N SER A 136 -7.31 3.02 -2.69
CA SER A 136 -7.57 1.73 -3.32
C SER A 136 -7.63 1.79 -4.84
N PHE A 137 -7.37 0.65 -5.47
CA PHE A 137 -7.56 0.42 -6.90
C PHE A 137 -7.99 -1.03 -7.13
N GLN A 138 -8.61 -1.29 -8.27
CA GLN A 138 -8.96 -2.65 -8.69
C GLN A 138 -8.17 -3.00 -9.93
N LEU A 139 -7.78 -4.27 -10.04
CA LEU A 139 -7.17 -4.82 -11.23
C LEU A 139 -7.72 -6.21 -11.57
N ALA A 140 -7.81 -6.49 -12.86
CA ALA A 140 -8.00 -7.84 -13.38
C ALA A 140 -6.63 -8.45 -13.70
N VAL A 141 -6.28 -9.54 -13.03
CA VAL A 141 -5.02 -10.26 -13.22
C VAL A 141 -5.26 -11.45 -14.13
N GLY A 142 -4.47 -11.54 -15.21
CA GLY A 142 -4.50 -12.62 -16.19
C GLY A 142 -3.31 -13.56 -16.07
N ALA A 143 -3.36 -14.67 -16.81
CA ALA A 143 -2.36 -15.74 -16.77
C ALA A 143 -1.98 -16.18 -15.34
N ALA A 144 -2.96 -16.15 -14.44
CA ALA A 144 -2.87 -16.46 -13.04
C ALA A 144 -3.61 -17.77 -12.72
N GLY A 145 -3.46 -18.26 -11.47
CA GLY A 145 -4.27 -19.38 -11.01
C GLY A 145 -5.72 -18.95 -10.74
N THR A 146 -6.67 -19.83 -11.07
CA THR A 146 -8.13 -19.62 -10.98
C THR A 146 -8.75 -20.26 -9.75
N SER A 147 -7.94 -20.60 -8.74
CA SER A 147 -8.40 -21.15 -7.47
C SER A 147 -7.46 -20.77 -6.33
N LYS A 148 -7.93 -20.85 -5.08
CA LYS A 148 -7.11 -20.49 -3.89
C LYS A 148 -5.78 -21.26 -3.82
N LYS A 149 -5.75 -22.49 -4.36
CA LYS A 149 -4.56 -23.35 -4.38
C LYS A 149 -3.57 -22.98 -5.49
N THR A 150 -4.07 -22.44 -6.60
CA THR A 150 -3.27 -22.19 -7.81
C THR A 150 -2.83 -20.74 -7.93
N ALA A 151 -3.64 -19.80 -7.40
CA ALA A 151 -3.31 -18.39 -7.35
C ALA A 151 -2.06 -18.16 -6.48
N ARG A 152 -1.14 -17.31 -6.96
CA ARG A 152 0.11 -17.01 -6.28
C ARG A 152 0.14 -15.57 -5.83
N MET A 153 0.63 -15.37 -4.61
CA MET A 153 0.82 -14.06 -4.01
C MET A 153 1.88 -13.29 -4.79
N PRO A 154 1.65 -12.02 -5.18
CA PRO A 154 2.72 -11.16 -5.65
C PRO A 154 3.77 -10.99 -4.55
N VAL A 155 5.03 -10.81 -4.96
CA VAL A 155 6.19 -10.77 -4.03
C VAL A 155 7.02 -9.53 -4.27
N ASN A 156 7.97 -9.25 -3.38
CA ASN A 156 8.94 -8.15 -3.51
C ASN A 156 8.25 -6.79 -3.73
N PHE A 157 7.27 -6.49 -2.87
CA PHE A 157 6.61 -5.20 -2.90
C PHE A 157 7.59 -4.08 -2.60
N MET A 158 7.43 -2.97 -3.29
CA MET A 158 8.06 -1.69 -2.95
C MET A 158 6.97 -0.64 -2.85
N PHE A 159 7.04 0.16 -1.80
CA PHE A 159 6.17 1.30 -1.60
C PHE A 159 7.07 2.52 -1.42
N SER A 160 6.77 3.59 -2.16
CA SER A 160 7.57 4.81 -2.13
C SER A 160 6.71 6.02 -2.42
N ALA A 161 7.24 7.19 -2.11
CA ALA A 161 6.65 8.48 -2.39
C ALA A 161 7.79 9.50 -2.60
N PRO A 162 7.53 10.67 -3.21
CA PRO A 162 8.52 11.74 -3.28
C PRO A 162 9.11 12.02 -1.90
N LYS A 163 10.45 11.94 -1.81
CA LYS A 163 11.23 12.14 -0.56
C LYS A 163 10.89 11.16 0.57
N GLN A 164 10.19 10.05 0.32
CA GLN A 164 9.85 9.05 1.34
C GLN A 164 10.05 7.63 0.80
N GLN A 165 10.88 6.85 1.49
CA GLN A 165 11.13 5.46 1.14
C GLN A 165 10.65 4.51 2.24
N TYR A 166 10.04 3.40 1.83
CA TYR A 166 9.55 2.36 2.72
C TYR A 166 10.21 1.01 2.40
N ILE A 167 10.36 0.18 3.43
CA ILE A 167 10.76 -1.22 3.29
C ILE A 167 9.53 -2.08 3.55
N CYS A 168 9.15 -2.89 2.56
CA CYS A 168 8.05 -3.82 2.66
C CYS A 168 8.53 -5.21 3.07
N GLY A 169 7.80 -5.83 3.99
CA GLY A 169 7.99 -7.21 4.38
C GLY A 169 7.42 -8.20 3.35
N PRO A 170 7.52 -9.52 3.64
CA PRO A 170 6.95 -10.55 2.78
C PRO A 170 5.42 -10.49 2.76
N THR A 171 4.84 -10.90 1.62
CA THR A 171 3.39 -11.05 1.48
C THR A 171 2.89 -12.22 2.32
N LYS A 172 1.89 -11.96 3.17
CA LYS A 172 1.32 -12.95 4.10
C LYS A 172 -0.11 -13.27 3.73
N ASN A 173 -0.45 -14.55 3.70
CA ASN A 173 -1.85 -14.97 3.65
C ASN A 173 -2.52 -14.71 5.00
N VAL A 174 -3.68 -14.06 4.98
CA VAL A 174 -4.43 -13.71 6.19
C VAL A 174 -5.88 -14.15 6.06
N ARG A 175 -6.67 -13.94 7.12
CA ARG A 175 -8.10 -14.19 7.06
C ARG A 175 -8.74 -13.34 5.96
N SER A 176 -9.59 -13.96 5.14
CA SER A 176 -10.36 -13.25 4.11
C SER A 176 -11.09 -12.03 4.68
N THR A 177 -10.93 -10.89 4.02
CA THR A 177 -11.68 -9.66 4.29
C THR A 177 -13.16 -9.91 4.10
N LYS A 178 -13.97 -9.37 5.01
CA LYS A 178 -15.43 -9.31 4.87
C LYS A 178 -15.82 -7.92 4.38
N PHE A 179 -16.72 -7.87 3.41
CA PHE A 179 -17.28 -6.64 2.88
C PHE A 179 -18.75 -6.60 3.22
N ILE A 180 -19.18 -5.51 3.85
CA ILE A 180 -20.59 -5.24 4.12
C ILE A 180 -21.06 -4.30 3.02
N THR A 181 -22.19 -4.66 2.41
CA THR A 181 -22.87 -3.82 1.42
C THR A 181 -23.32 -2.49 2.06
N ALA A 182 -23.45 -1.45 1.24
CA ALA A 182 -23.78 -0.10 1.73
C ALA A 182 -25.14 -0.04 2.45
N ASP A 183 -26.09 -0.91 2.08
CA ASP A 183 -27.39 -1.06 2.76
C ASP A 183 -27.31 -1.89 4.05
N GLY A 184 -26.15 -2.45 4.39
CA GLY A 184 -25.91 -3.27 5.57
C GLY A 184 -26.46 -4.69 5.50
N ARG A 185 -27.14 -5.08 4.42
CA ARG A 185 -27.95 -6.31 4.39
C ARG A 185 -27.16 -7.55 3.99
N ARG A 186 -26.15 -7.39 3.16
CA ARG A 186 -25.33 -8.50 2.63
C ARG A 186 -23.89 -8.37 3.08
N ILE A 187 -23.36 -9.47 3.61
CA ILE A 187 -21.93 -9.65 3.88
C ILE A 187 -21.37 -10.57 2.81
N THR A 188 -20.35 -10.10 2.10
CA THR A 188 -19.54 -10.90 1.17
C THR A 188 -18.13 -11.05 1.74
N SER A 189 -17.32 -11.94 1.17
CA SER A 189 -15.94 -12.14 1.61
C SER A 189 -15.03 -12.32 0.42
N ALA A 190 -13.80 -11.81 0.55
CA ALA A 190 -12.75 -12.08 -0.41
C ALA A 190 -12.49 -13.60 -0.49
N MET A 191 -12.24 -14.10 -1.69
CA MET A 191 -11.84 -15.49 -1.92
C MET A 191 -10.52 -15.80 -1.21
N ALA A 192 -9.58 -14.85 -1.21
CA ALA A 192 -8.37 -14.86 -0.39
C ALA A 192 -7.95 -13.41 -0.11
N THR A 193 -7.23 -13.20 0.98
CA THR A 193 -6.67 -11.88 1.33
C THR A 193 -5.20 -12.04 1.66
N TRP A 194 -4.39 -11.16 1.07
CA TRP A 194 -2.97 -11.10 1.35
C TRP A 194 -2.59 -9.73 1.89
N ASN A 195 -1.75 -9.72 2.92
CA ASN A 195 -1.28 -8.50 3.56
C ASN A 195 0.22 -8.33 3.39
N ILE A 196 0.61 -7.09 3.13
CA ILE A 196 1.99 -6.63 3.06
C ILE A 196 2.12 -5.44 4.02
N THR A 197 3.12 -5.47 4.87
CA THR A 197 3.42 -4.37 5.79
C THR A 197 4.67 -3.65 5.31
N CYS A 198 4.57 -2.34 5.08
CA CYS A 198 5.67 -1.48 4.67
C CYS A 198 5.97 -0.46 5.78
N VAL A 199 7.19 -0.53 6.31
CA VAL A 199 7.66 0.39 7.36
C VAL A 199 8.43 1.53 6.74
N PHE A 200 8.27 2.72 7.31
CA PHE A 200 9.04 3.88 6.89
C PHE A 200 10.53 3.61 7.13
N HIS A 201 11.36 3.87 6.12
CA HIS A 201 12.80 3.64 6.20
C HIS A 201 13.57 4.95 6.33
N LYS A 202 13.46 5.84 5.34
CA LYS A 202 14.13 7.15 5.36
C LYS A 202 13.44 8.18 4.48
N ALA A 203 13.68 9.44 4.80
CA ALA A 203 13.43 10.54 3.87
C ALA A 203 14.65 10.72 2.95
N ILE A 204 14.41 11.23 1.74
CA ILE A 204 15.46 11.57 0.76
C ILE A 204 15.49 13.09 0.59
#